data_AF-A0AAD7E6Z9-F1
#
_entry.id   AF-A0AAD7E6Z9-F1
#
_cell.length_a   1.000
_cell.length_b   1.000
_cell.length_c   1.000
_cell.angle_alpha   90.00
_cell.angle_beta   90.00
_cell.angle_gamma   90.00
#
_symmetry.space_group_name_H-M   'P 1'
#
loop_
_entity.id
_entity.type
_entity.pdbx_description
1 polymer ?
#
loop_
_entity_poly.entity_id
_entity_poly.type
_entity_poly.pdbx_seq_one_letter_code
_entity_poly.pdbx_strand_id
1 'polypeptide(L)'
;GYACFICNRDGSSLTQDDGLCTLCPTASLSIASPAKLVEHMAIHMLFDQSPPIDRSAGPCGFCLSSNSFCTIVMIKGKGSDGTVRIDMTRSRCPNLVNLTLSTAAKSSKKNPCTNCPLACPVSPCPDVLWKYGLEAHI
;
A
#
# COMPACT_ATOMS: atom_id res chain seq x y z
N GLY A 1 -9.06 -4.76 13.46
CA GLY A 1 -8.54 -3.46 13.04
C GLY A 1 -9.28 -2.40 13.81
N TYR A 2 -8.59 -1.36 14.25
CA TYR A 2 -9.25 -0.13 14.67
C TYR A 2 -9.48 0.70 13.40
N ALA A 3 -10.71 1.16 13.16
CA ALA A 3 -11.01 2.03 12.04
C ALA A 3 -10.25 3.36 12.22
N CYS A 4 -9.51 3.84 11.20
CA CYS A 4 -8.95 5.19 11.18
C CYS A 4 -9.99 6.10 10.54
N PHE A 5 -10.40 7.15 11.25
CA PHE A 5 -11.23 8.22 10.70
C PHE A 5 -10.33 9.43 10.45
N ILE A 6 -10.53 10.12 9.33
CA ILE A 6 -9.83 11.37 9.03
C ILE A 6 -10.17 12.39 10.13
N CYS A 7 -9.14 12.91 10.80
CA CYS A 7 -9.27 14.09 11.64
C CYS A 7 -9.12 15.34 10.75
N ASN A 8 -10.21 16.05 10.46
CA ASN A 8 -10.14 17.38 9.86
C ASN A 8 -9.34 18.31 10.78
N ARG A 9 -8.33 19.01 10.25
CA ARG A 9 -7.63 20.05 11.02
C ARG A 9 -7.26 21.25 10.14
N ASP A 10 -7.64 22.42 10.62
CA ASP A 10 -7.24 23.71 10.09
C ASP A 10 -5.75 23.96 10.31
N GLY A 11 -5.12 24.60 9.32
CA GLY A 11 -3.69 24.72 9.06
C GLY A 11 -2.74 24.76 10.24
N SER A 12 -1.75 23.86 10.22
CA SER A 12 -0.38 24.12 10.71
C SER A 12 0.59 23.18 10.01
N SER A 13 1.65 23.73 9.44
CA SER A 13 2.71 23.01 8.73
C SER A 13 3.36 21.93 9.61
N LEU A 14 3.37 20.67 9.16
CA LEU A 14 3.94 19.54 9.90
C LEU A 14 5.35 19.22 9.40
N THR A 15 6.32 19.31 10.30
CA THR A 15 7.63 18.66 10.16
C THR A 15 7.41 17.16 10.03
N GLN A 16 7.91 16.58 8.94
CA GLN A 16 7.79 15.18 8.56
C GLN A 16 8.52 14.30 9.59
N ASP A 17 7.78 13.72 10.53
CA ASP A 17 8.30 12.71 11.46
C ASP A 17 8.33 11.36 10.74
N ASP A 18 9.53 10.79 10.60
CA ASP A 18 9.83 9.57 9.86
C ASP A 18 9.17 8.35 10.53
N GLY A 19 7.88 8.15 10.27
CA GLY A 19 7.15 7.00 10.81
C GLY A 19 5.68 7.22 11.11
N LEU A 20 5.11 8.38 10.81
CA LEU A 20 3.67 8.62 10.98
C LEU A 20 2.91 8.58 9.65
N CYS A 21 1.63 8.22 9.72
CA CYS A 21 0.74 8.33 8.58
C CYS A 21 0.45 9.80 8.30
N THR A 22 0.61 10.22 7.05
CA THR A 22 0.29 11.58 6.61
C THR A 22 -1.22 11.88 6.66
N LEU A 23 -2.06 10.84 6.64
CA LEU A 23 -3.52 10.94 6.74
C LEU A 23 -4.06 10.72 8.15
N CYS A 24 -3.27 10.07 9.02
CA CYS A 24 -3.60 9.83 10.43
C CYS A 24 -2.40 10.23 11.30
N PRO A 25 -2.33 11.48 11.81
CA PRO A 25 -1.17 11.97 12.58
C PRO A 25 -0.96 11.21 13.90
N THR A 26 -1.93 10.43 14.36
CA THR A 26 -1.83 9.57 15.54
C THR A 26 -1.38 8.15 15.23
N ALA A 27 -1.35 7.75 13.95
CA ALA A 27 -1.02 6.39 13.54
C ALA A 27 0.46 6.30 13.19
N SER A 28 1.21 5.56 14.02
CA SER A 28 2.57 5.16 13.70
C SER A 28 2.59 4.05 12.65
N LEU A 29 3.24 4.34 11.53
CA LEU A 29 3.66 3.38 10.50
C LEU A 29 4.93 2.63 10.93
N SER A 30 5.75 3.27 11.76
CA SER A 30 6.87 2.64 12.45
C SER A 30 6.33 1.59 13.44
N ILE A 31 6.77 0.33 13.34
CA ILE A 31 6.48 -0.81 14.24
C ILE A 31 5.27 -1.70 13.85
N ALA A 32 4.45 -1.32 12.88
CA ALA A 32 3.42 -2.23 12.36
C ALA A 32 4.06 -3.30 11.45
N SER A 33 3.70 -4.59 11.63
CA SER A 33 4.11 -5.64 10.67
C SER A 33 3.81 -5.20 9.22
N PRO A 34 4.55 -5.64 8.19
CA PRO A 34 4.30 -5.21 6.80
C PRO A 34 2.84 -5.36 6.36
N ALA A 35 2.16 -6.42 6.81
CA ALA A 35 0.74 -6.64 6.58
C ALA A 35 -0.16 -5.58 7.23
N LYS A 36 0.19 -5.11 8.44
CA LYS A 36 -0.54 -4.08 9.18
C LYS A 36 -0.38 -2.68 8.56
N LEU A 37 0.80 -2.35 8.05
CA LEU A 37 1.01 -1.13 7.27
C LEU A 37 0.07 -1.09 6.06
N VAL A 38 0.07 -2.18 5.29
CA VAL A 38 -0.76 -2.32 4.09
C VAL A 38 -2.27 -2.35 4.44
N GLU A 39 -2.65 -2.97 5.56
CA GLU A 39 -4.02 -2.93 6.09
C GLU A 39 -4.44 -1.48 6.41
N HIS A 40 -3.58 -0.71 7.07
CA HIS A 40 -3.86 0.67 7.44
C HIS A 40 -4.01 1.58 6.21
N MET A 41 -3.10 1.50 5.23
CA MET A 41 -3.20 2.26 3.98
C MET A 41 -4.44 1.87 3.16
N ALA A 42 -4.81 0.58 3.19
CA ALA A 42 -6.03 0.11 2.52
C ALA A 42 -7.30 0.70 3.13
N ILE A 43 -7.35 0.87 4.46
CA ILE A 43 -8.50 1.50 5.12
C ILE A 43 -8.70 2.91 4.57
N HIS A 44 -7.64 3.70 4.48
CA HIS A 44 -7.68 5.02 3.85
C HIS A 44 -8.21 4.94 2.41
N MET A 45 -7.59 4.11 1.56
CA MET A 45 -8.01 3.96 0.15
C MET A 45 -9.48 3.56 -0.01
N LEU A 46 -10.02 2.76 0.91
CA LEU A 46 -11.38 2.24 0.85
C LEU A 46 -12.43 3.20 1.43
N PHE A 47 -12.10 3.91 2.51
CA PHE A 47 -13.08 4.58 3.35
C PHE A 47 -12.88 6.09 3.52
N ASP A 48 -11.74 6.65 3.12
CA ASP A 48 -11.54 8.10 3.17
C ASP A 48 -12.36 8.79 2.08
N GLN A 49 -13.25 9.67 2.50
CA GLN A 49 -14.17 10.38 1.61
C GLN A 49 -13.77 11.84 1.37
N SER A 50 -12.83 12.40 2.14
CA SER A 50 -12.50 13.84 2.08
C SER A 50 -11.05 14.14 2.49
N PRO A 51 -10.13 14.36 1.54
CA PRO A 51 -10.32 14.16 0.10
C PRO A 51 -10.38 12.66 -0.24
N PRO A 52 -11.17 12.25 -1.26
CA PRO A 52 -11.14 10.87 -1.72
C PRO A 52 -9.78 10.55 -2.34
N ILE A 53 -9.28 9.36 -2.07
CA ILE A 53 -8.08 8.84 -2.73
C ILE A 53 -8.47 8.41 -4.14
N ASP A 54 -7.83 9.01 -5.14
CA ASP A 54 -8.00 8.61 -6.53
C ASP A 54 -7.38 7.23 -6.77
N ARG A 55 -8.23 6.21 -6.82
CA ARG A 55 -7.83 4.82 -7.07
C ARG A 55 -7.37 4.59 -8.51
N SER A 56 -7.84 5.40 -9.46
CA SER A 56 -7.47 5.27 -10.88
C SER A 56 -6.02 5.69 -11.13
N ALA A 57 -5.48 6.57 -10.29
CA ALA A 57 -4.08 6.98 -10.33
C ALA A 57 -3.09 5.91 -9.84
N GLY A 58 -3.55 4.70 -9.49
CA GLY A 58 -2.70 3.60 -9.03
C GLY A 58 -1.84 3.95 -7.80
N PRO A 59 -2.41 4.51 -6.72
CA PRO A 59 -1.63 4.97 -5.58
C PRO A 59 -0.87 3.80 -4.92
N CYS A 60 0.34 4.09 -4.44
CA CYS A 60 1.17 3.12 -3.76
C CYS A 60 0.50 2.60 -2.48
N GLY A 61 0.34 1.29 -2.30
CA GLY A 61 -0.28 0.72 -1.10
C GLY A 61 0.54 0.80 0.20
N PHE A 62 1.73 1.41 0.18
CA PHE A 62 2.51 1.69 1.40
C PHE A 62 2.43 3.14 1.86
N CYS A 63 2.17 4.10 0.95
CA CYS A 63 2.17 5.52 1.27
C CYS A 63 1.08 6.33 0.57
N LEU A 64 0.26 5.68 -0.27
CA LEU A 64 -0.84 6.23 -1.06
C LEU A 64 -0.44 7.33 -2.05
N SER A 65 0.86 7.51 -2.27
CA SER A 65 1.34 8.43 -3.28
C SER A 65 1.13 7.88 -4.69
N SER A 66 0.61 8.71 -5.58
CA SER A 66 0.50 8.44 -7.02
C SER A 66 1.64 9.10 -7.81
N ASN A 67 2.71 9.56 -7.13
CA ASN A 67 3.84 10.17 -7.82
C ASN A 67 4.68 9.11 -8.56
N SER A 68 5.29 9.51 -9.68
CA SER A 68 6.15 8.62 -10.49
C SER A 68 7.45 8.23 -9.78
N PHE A 69 7.81 8.91 -8.69
CA PHE A 69 9.01 8.62 -7.90
C PHE A 69 8.80 7.46 -6.91
N CYS A 70 7.55 7.10 -6.61
CA CYS A 70 7.21 5.94 -5.79
C CYS A 70 6.96 4.74 -6.69
N THR A 71 7.87 3.76 -6.65
CA THR A 71 7.81 2.60 -7.54
C THR A 71 8.00 1.32 -6.74
N ILE A 72 7.08 0.38 -6.86
CA ILE A 72 7.19 -0.95 -6.26
C ILE A 72 7.45 -1.95 -7.37
N VAL A 73 8.68 -2.47 -7.41
CA VAL A 73 9.10 -3.45 -8.41
C VAL A 73 8.95 -4.84 -7.83
N MET A 74 8.26 -5.73 -8.55
CA MET A 74 8.12 -7.13 -8.16
C MET A 74 9.09 -8.00 -8.95
N ILE A 75 9.60 -9.04 -8.29
CA ILE A 75 10.45 -10.07 -8.89
C ILE A 75 9.88 -11.44 -8.57
N LYS A 76 9.91 -12.33 -9.57
CA LYS A 76 9.54 -13.74 -9.42
C LYS A 76 10.76 -14.56 -9.02
N GLY A 77 10.59 -15.46 -8.04
CA GLY A 77 11.59 -16.47 -7.71
C GLY A 77 11.85 -17.46 -8.86
N LYS A 78 12.89 -18.28 -8.73
CA LYS A 78 13.20 -19.33 -9.72
C LYS A 78 12.11 -20.41 -9.74
N GLY A 79 11.85 -20.99 -10.92
CA GLY A 79 10.90 -22.09 -11.11
C GLY A 79 9.47 -21.65 -11.46
N SER A 80 8.64 -22.62 -11.87
CA SER A 80 7.20 -22.42 -12.14
C SER A 80 6.47 -21.82 -10.95
N ASP A 81 6.78 -22.32 -9.76
CA ASP A 81 6.17 -21.99 -8.46
C ASP A 81 6.95 -20.92 -7.68
N GLY A 82 7.82 -20.18 -8.36
CA GLY A 82 8.62 -19.14 -7.75
C GLY A 82 7.76 -18.07 -7.07
N THR A 83 7.94 -17.90 -5.75
CA THR A 83 7.25 -16.87 -4.98
C THR A 83 7.55 -15.48 -5.55
N VAL A 84 6.50 -14.69 -5.77
CA VAL A 84 6.63 -13.28 -6.13
C VAL A 84 6.90 -12.48 -4.85
N ARG A 85 7.91 -11.61 -4.92
CA ARG A 85 8.34 -10.76 -3.81
C ARG A 85 8.71 -9.38 -4.31
N ILE A 86 8.78 -8.44 -3.38
CA ILE A 86 9.23 -7.07 -3.67
C ILE A 86 10.74 -7.08 -3.88
N ASP A 87 11.18 -6.40 -4.94
CA ASP A 87 12.58 -6.10 -5.18
C ASP A 87 12.98 -4.90 -4.31
N MET A 88 13.53 -5.19 -3.13
CA MET A 88 13.92 -4.17 -2.15
C MET A 88 15.05 -3.25 -2.65
N THR A 89 15.74 -3.62 -3.73
CA THR A 89 16.85 -2.83 -4.28
C THR A 89 16.36 -1.86 -5.36
N ARG A 90 15.41 -2.29 -6.21
CA ARG A 90 14.85 -1.44 -7.29
C ARG A 90 13.61 -0.66 -6.89
N SER A 91 12.94 -1.04 -5.79
CA SER A 91 11.76 -0.31 -5.31
C SER A 91 12.15 0.96 -4.56
N ARG A 92 11.30 2.00 -4.67
CA ARG A 92 11.45 3.26 -3.94
C ARG A 92 10.11 3.66 -3.32
N CYS A 93 10.08 3.75 -2.00
CA CYS A 93 8.96 4.25 -1.22
C CYS A 93 9.49 4.68 0.16
N PRO A 94 9.01 5.81 0.73
CA PRO A 94 9.35 6.19 2.11
C PRO A 94 8.99 5.12 3.14
N ASN A 95 7.92 4.36 2.86
CA ASN A 95 7.40 3.30 3.72
C ASN A 95 7.71 1.90 3.16
N LEU A 96 8.83 1.73 2.45
CA LEU A 96 9.18 0.47 1.81
C LEU A 96 9.42 -0.64 2.85
N VAL A 97 8.63 -1.70 2.78
CA VAL A 97 8.75 -2.86 3.68
C VAL A 97 8.82 -4.17 2.89
N ASN A 98 9.52 -5.16 3.45
CA ASN A 98 9.59 -6.48 2.85
C ASN A 98 8.34 -7.29 3.22
N LEU A 99 7.51 -7.62 2.22
CA LEU A 99 6.29 -8.39 2.38
C LEU A 99 6.31 -9.59 1.43
N THR A 100 6.00 -10.78 1.96
CA THR A 100 5.76 -11.97 1.14
C THR A 100 4.32 -11.98 0.63
N LEU A 101 4.15 -12.02 -0.69
CA LEU A 101 2.82 -11.90 -1.31
C LEU A 101 1.92 -13.12 -1.04
N SER A 102 2.49 -14.32 -0.90
CA SER A 102 1.73 -15.52 -0.56
C SER A 102 1.08 -15.44 0.83
N THR A 103 1.76 -14.79 1.79
CA THR A 103 1.19 -14.50 3.12
C THR A 103 0.07 -13.47 3.00
N ALA A 104 0.26 -12.44 2.20
CA ALA A 104 -0.74 -11.40 1.99
C ALA A 104 -1.96 -11.86 1.19
N ALA A 105 -1.89 -12.96 0.43
CA ALA A 105 -3.03 -13.56 -0.25
C ALA A 105 -3.90 -14.43 0.68
N LYS A 106 -3.37 -14.86 1.83
CA LYS A 106 -4.05 -15.76 2.77
C LYS A 106 -4.42 -15.02 4.06
N SER A 107 -5.71 -14.92 4.35
CA SER A 107 -6.17 -14.38 5.63
C SER A 107 -5.90 -15.35 6.78
N SER A 108 -5.47 -14.82 7.93
CA SER A 108 -5.29 -15.56 9.18
C SER A 108 -5.58 -14.66 10.38
N LYS A 109 -5.72 -15.23 11.58
CA LYS A 109 -5.91 -14.44 12.82
C LYS A 109 -4.79 -13.41 13.05
N LYS A 110 -3.55 -13.75 12.66
CA LYS A 110 -2.38 -12.86 12.80
C LYS A 110 -2.26 -11.86 11.65
N ASN A 111 -2.66 -12.26 10.44
CA ASN A 111 -2.61 -11.44 9.22
C ASN A 111 -3.99 -11.48 8.54
N PRO A 112 -4.95 -10.64 8.96
CA PRO A 112 -6.32 -10.71 8.46
C PRO A 112 -6.47 -10.16 7.04
N CYS A 113 -5.49 -9.39 6.55
CA CYS A 113 -5.56 -8.77 5.23
C CYS A 113 -5.30 -9.79 4.12
N THR A 114 -6.14 -9.77 3.08
CA THR A 114 -5.85 -10.39 1.79
C THR A 114 -5.30 -9.36 0.78
N ASN A 115 -4.69 -8.26 1.25
CA ASN A 115 -4.27 -7.16 0.38
C ASN A 115 -2.95 -7.50 -0.30
N CYS A 116 -3.02 -7.88 -1.57
CA CYS A 116 -1.86 -8.19 -2.39
C CYS A 116 -1.78 -7.21 -3.57
N PRO A 117 -0.56 -6.84 -3.98
CA PRO A 117 -0.33 -6.25 -5.28
C PRO A 117 -0.57 -7.32 -6.37
N LEU A 118 -1.14 -6.89 -7.47
CA LEU A 118 -1.49 -7.69 -8.64
C LEU A 118 -0.82 -7.07 -9.87
N ALA A 119 -0.45 -7.93 -10.81
CA ALA A 119 -0.11 -7.46 -12.15
C ALA A 119 -1.38 -6.91 -12.80
N CYS A 120 -1.27 -5.78 -13.50
CA CYS A 120 -2.38 -5.25 -14.25
C CYS A 120 -2.82 -6.24 -15.36
N PRO A 121 -4.12 -6.55 -15.48
CA PRO A 121 -4.63 -7.44 -16.53
C PRO A 121 -4.71 -6.77 -17.92
N VAL A 122 -4.64 -5.44 -17.98
CA VAL A 122 -4.72 -4.68 -19.23
C VAL A 122 -3.33 -4.55 -19.84
N SER A 123 -3.16 -5.00 -21.08
CA SER A 123 -1.93 -4.82 -21.83
C SER A 123 -2.02 -3.56 -22.71
N PRO A 124 -0.98 -2.72 -22.81
CA PRO A 124 0.30 -2.76 -22.08
C PRO A 124 0.22 -1.95 -20.78
N CYS A 125 0.36 -2.61 -19.62
CA CYS A 125 0.51 -1.91 -18.34
C CYS A 125 1.75 -2.42 -17.60
N PRO A 126 2.76 -1.58 -17.40
CA PRO A 126 3.94 -1.93 -16.63
C PRO A 126 3.70 -1.87 -15.10
N ASP A 127 2.50 -1.47 -14.67
CA ASP A 127 2.26 -1.07 -13.29
C ASP A 127 1.82 -2.22 -12.39
N VAL A 128 2.20 -2.07 -11.12
CA VAL A 128 1.79 -2.95 -10.03
C VAL A 128 0.67 -2.26 -9.27
N LEU A 129 -0.53 -2.82 -9.34
CA LEU A 129 -1.72 -2.26 -8.71
C LEU A 129 -2.06 -3.04 -7.45
N TRP A 130 -2.46 -2.35 -6.39
CA TRP A 130 -3.06 -3.02 -5.24
C TRP A 130 -4.48 -3.46 -5.60
N LYS A 131 -4.91 -4.63 -5.12
CA LYS A 131 -6.21 -5.20 -5.49
C LYS A 131 -7.41 -4.25 -5.33
N TYR A 132 -7.33 -3.29 -4.40
CA TYR A 132 -8.41 -2.32 -4.16
C TYR A 132 -8.49 -1.21 -5.22
N GLY A 133 -7.39 -0.95 -5.93
CA GLY A 133 -7.35 -0.06 -7.09
C GLY A 133 -7.63 -0.76 -8.41
N LEU A 134 -7.67 -2.11 -8.43
CA LEU A 134 -7.86 -2.88 -9.65
C LEU A 134 -9.21 -2.58 -10.33
N GLU A 135 -10.29 -2.42 -9.56
CA GLU A 135 -11.62 -2.09 -10.10
C GLU A 135 -11.62 -0.76 -10.86
N ALA A 136 -10.82 0.22 -10.44
CA ALA A 136 -10.72 1.51 -11.14
C ALA A 136 -9.91 1.43 -12.45
N HIS A 137 -9.29 0.28 -12.74
CA HIS A 137 -8.39 0.07 -13.87
C HIS A 137 -8.95 -0.88 -14.94
N ILE A 138 -10.05 -1.58 -14.64
CA ILE A 138 -10.77 -2.48 -15.57
C ILE A 138 -12.00 -1.79 -16.16
#